data_AF-A0A6G0ACV0-F1
#
_entry.id   AF-A0A6G0ACV0-F1
#
_cell.length_a   1.000
_cell.length_b   1.000
_cell.length_c   1.000
_cell.angle_alpha   90.00
_cell.angle_beta   90.00
_cell.angle_gamma   90.00
#
_symmetry.space_group_name_H-M   'P 1'
#
loop_
_entity.id
_entity.type
_entity.pdbx_description
1 polymer ?
#
loop_
_entity_poly.entity_id
_entity_poly.type
_entity_poly.pdbx_seq_one_letter_code
_entity_poly.pdbx_strand_id
1 'polypeptide(L)' 'TTLEAGRYSYQWKATDIASGIYIYELRANKFISFKKMILIK' A
#
# COMPACT_ATOMS: atom_id res chain seq x y z
N THR A 1 14.72 1.44 2.86
CA THR A 1 14.76 0.00 3.20
C THR A 1 14.59 -0.79 1.92
N THR A 2 15.60 -1.56 1.53
CA THR A 2 15.55 -2.46 0.36
C THR A 2 15.07 -3.83 0.82
N LEU A 3 14.04 -4.36 0.15
CA LEU A 3 13.55 -5.73 0.38
C LEU A 3 14.24 -6.67 -0.61
N GLU A 4 14.61 -7.85 -0.14
CA GLU A 4 15.14 -8.91 -1.01
C GLU A 4 14.03 -9.54 -1.87
N ALA A 5 14.39 -10.45 -2.77
CA ALA A 5 13.40 -11.17 -3.55
C ALA A 5 12.56 -12.07 -2.62
N GLY A 6 11.25 -11.85 -2.57
CA GLY A 6 10.38 -12.60 -1.67
C GLY A 6 8.93 -12.11 -1.69
N ARG A 7 8.08 -12.78 -0.91
CA ARG A 7 6.69 -12.37 -0.69
C ARG A 7 6.61 -11.59 0.60
N TYR A 8 6.05 -10.39 0.54
CA TYR A 8 5.86 -9.52 1.71
C TYR A 8 4.38 -9.21 1.88
N SER A 9 3.94 -9.23 3.13
CA SER A 9 2.59 -8.81 3.53
C SER A 9 2.73 -7.70 4.56
N TYR A 10 2.01 -6.60 4.32
CA TYR A 10 2.00 -5.44 5.22
C TYR A 10 0.56 -5.19 5.65
N GLN A 11 0.38 -5.02 6.96
CA GLN A 11 -0.90 -4.60 7.52
C GLN A 11 -0.83 -3.11 7.86
N TRP A 12 -1.68 -2.33 7.21
CA TRP A 12 -1.87 -0.92 7.52
C TRP A 12 -2.97 -0.76 8.56
N LYS A 13 -2.64 -0.13 9.70
CA LYS A 13 -3.63 0.24 10.74
C LYS A 13 -4.17 1.63 10.42
N ALA A 14 -5.43 1.69 9.98
CA ALA A 14 -6.10 2.92 9.55
C ALA A 14 -7.02 3.52 10.64
N THR A 15 -6.69 3.33 11.93
CA THR A 15 -7.57 3.64 13.07
C THR A 15 -8.01 5.11 13.11
N ASP A 16 -7.11 6.04 12.78
CA ASP A 16 -7.35 7.49 12.87
C ASP A 16 -7.52 8.15 11.50
N ILE A 17 -7.88 7.36 10.49
CA ILE A 17 -7.96 7.80 9.09
C ILE A 17 -9.43 7.77 8.63
N ALA A 18 -9.86 8.82 7.95
CA ALA A 18 -11.23 8.96 7.47
C ALA A 18 -11.60 7.88 6.44
N SER A 19 -12.87 7.51 6.34
CA SER A 19 -13.33 6.63 5.25
C SER A 19 -13.16 7.32 3.90
N GLY A 20 -12.76 6.58 2.88
CA GLY A 20 -12.50 7.16 1.56
C GLY A 20 -11.66 6.28 0.64
N ILE A 21 -11.33 6.82 -0.53
CA ILE A 21 -10.45 6.17 -1.51
C ILE A 21 -9.02 6.65 -1.27
N TYR A 22 -8.13 5.71 -1.01
CA TYR A 22 -6.70 5.91 -0.82
C TYR A 22 -5.95 5.36 -2.02
N ILE A 23 -5.03 6.15 -2.58
CA ILE A 23 -4.16 5.72 -3.67
C ILE A 23 -2.78 5.45 -3.09
N TYR A 24 -2.22 4.28 -3.38
CA TYR A 24 -0.88 3.92 -2.97
C TYR A 24 -0.08 3.38 -4.15
N GLU A 25 1.24 3.42 -3.99
CA GLU A 25 2.20 3.07 -5.02
C GLU A 25 3.07 1.89 -4.56
N LEU A 26 3.22 0.91 -5.44
CA LEU A 26 4.16 -0.18 -5.29
C LEU A 26 5.35 0.08 -6.23
N ARG A 27 6.54 0.29 -5.66
CA ARG A 27 7.79 0.48 -6.42
C ARG A 27 8.72 -0.72 -6.21
N ALA A 28 9.21 -1.28 -7.31
CA ALA A 28 10.24 -2.31 -7.33
C ALA A 28 11.28 -1.97 -8.41
N ASN A 29 12.35 -1.28 -8.01
CA ASN A 29 13.39 -0.77 -8.91
C ASN A 29 12.77 0.08 -10.06
N LYS A 30 12.71 -0.44 -11.29
CA LYS A 30 12.12 0.24 -12.46
C LYS A 30 10.61 0.04 -12.61
N PHE A 31 10.01 -0.87 -11.84
CA PHE A 31 8.58 -1.14 -11.88
C PHE A 31 7.82 -0.22 -10.92
N ILE A 32 6.76 0.40 -11.40
CA ILE A 32 5.85 1.26 -10.63
C ILE A 32 4.42 0.81 -10.91
N SER A 33 3.62 0.65 -9.85
CA SER A 33 2.20 0.32 -9.98
C SER A 33 1.37 1.12 -8.98
N PHE A 34 0.30 1.75 -9.46
CA PHE A 34 -0.66 2.47 -8.62
C PHE A 34 -1.88 1.60 -8.35
N LYS A 35 -2.33 1.58 -7.10
CA LYS A 35 -3.51 0.86 -6.65
C LYS A 35 -4.43 1.77 -5.85
N LYS A 36 -5.73 1.52 -5.98
CA LYS A 36 -6.78 2.17 -5.18
C LYS A 36 -7.18 1.21 -4.07
N MET A 37 -7.30 1.74 -2.86
CA MET A 37 -7.81 1.08 -1.67
C MET A 37 -9.02 1.87 -1.20
N ILE A 38 -10.08 1.17 -0.82
CA ILE A 38 -11.29 1.80 -0.28
C ILE A 38 -11.31 1.49 1.21
N LEU A 39 -11.25 2.53 2.03
CA LEU A 39 -11.39 2.43 3.48
C LEU A 39 -12.84 2.73 3.85
N ILE A 40 -13.49 1.74 4.46
CA ILE A 40 -14.86 1.82 4.97
C ILE A 40 -14.77 1.60 6.48
N LYS A 41 -15.41 2.49 7.26
CA LYS A 41 -15.52 2.38 8.71
C LYS A 41 -16.86 1.77 9.09
#